data_AF-A0A1I4G933-F1
#
_entry.id   AF-A0A1I4G933-F1
#
_cell.length_a   1.000
_cell.length_b   1.000
_cell.length_c   1.000
_cell.angle_alpha   90.00
_cell.angle_beta   90.00
_cell.angle_gamma   90.00
#
_symmetry.space_group_name_H-M   'P 1'
#
loop_
_entity.id
_entity.type
_entity.pdbx_description
1 polymer ?
#
loop_
_entity_poly.entity_id
_entity_poly.type
_entity_poly.pdbx_seq_one_letter_code
_entity_poly.pdbx_strand_id
1 'polypeptide(L)'
;MSETDSPTPAGEADSTPEARLNAVEARIIGCLIEKEATTPDVYPLTLNAIVVACNQKTAREPTMQLEQGEVGNVLRRLEPRGWVKSQHTGRSERYSHRAGTLLDLTRPQTALLALLMLRGPQTLHELLSRSERMAKFDNVGDVQYALERLAQQSPPLVRLLGRQSGQREDRYGHLLSGEPVWHASSGDGDEDSRGGGGGGSALAERVAALEARIAELEARLDAAGA
;
A
#
# COMPACT_ATOMS: atom_id res chain seq x y z
N MET A 1 0.59 -39.04 -43.01
CA MET A 1 1.90 -38.92 -42.35
C MET A 1 2.41 -37.52 -42.61
N SER A 2 2.52 -36.58 -41.69
CA SER A 2 2.04 -36.42 -40.33
C SER A 2 2.08 -34.90 -40.12
N GLU A 3 0.98 -34.30 -39.67
CA GLU A 3 1.01 -32.98 -39.06
C GLU A 3 2.05 -32.98 -37.94
N THR A 4 2.86 -31.93 -37.87
CA THR A 4 3.61 -31.59 -36.66
C THR A 4 3.45 -30.10 -36.44
N ASP A 5 2.25 -29.74 -35.99
CA ASP A 5 2.00 -28.55 -35.21
C ASP A 5 2.80 -28.69 -33.90
N SER A 6 3.78 -27.81 -33.71
CA SER A 6 4.52 -27.71 -32.45
C SER A 6 4.00 -26.48 -31.72
N PRO A 7 3.37 -26.61 -30.55
CA PRO A 7 2.87 -25.45 -29.82
C PRO A 7 4.05 -24.73 -29.17
N THR A 8 4.20 -23.44 -29.50
CA THR A 8 4.98 -22.48 -28.72
C THR A 8 4.40 -22.42 -27.30
N PRO A 9 5.18 -22.61 -26.22
CA PRO A 9 4.67 -22.33 -24.89
C PRO A 9 4.60 -20.81 -24.72
N ALA A 10 3.39 -20.27 -24.76
CA ALA A 10 3.07 -18.97 -24.17
C ALA A 10 3.25 -19.08 -22.65
N GLY A 11 4.44 -18.75 -22.18
CA GLY A 11 4.71 -18.50 -20.77
C GLY A 11 4.67 -16.99 -20.54
N GLU A 12 3.48 -16.41 -20.41
CA GLU A 12 3.33 -15.14 -19.70
C GLU A 12 3.76 -15.41 -18.26
N ALA A 13 4.99 -15.04 -17.94
CA ALA A 13 5.46 -15.01 -16.58
C ALA A 13 4.59 -14.00 -15.83
N ASP A 14 3.59 -14.50 -15.10
CA ASP A 14 2.93 -13.80 -14.00
C ASP A 14 3.98 -13.56 -12.89
N SER A 15 4.93 -12.67 -13.17
CA SER A 15 5.96 -12.28 -12.23
C SER A 15 5.28 -11.34 -11.24
N THR A 16 4.84 -11.88 -10.11
CA THR A 16 4.44 -11.08 -8.96
C THR A 16 5.53 -10.04 -8.69
N PRO A 17 5.22 -8.73 -8.69
CA PRO A 17 6.24 -7.71 -8.50
C PRO A 17 6.95 -7.93 -7.16
N GLU A 18 8.27 -8.10 -7.20
CA GLU A 18 9.08 -8.31 -6.01
C GLU A 18 8.96 -7.09 -5.08
N ALA A 19 8.54 -7.33 -3.84
CA ALA A 19 8.28 -6.28 -2.87
C ALA A 19 9.56 -5.51 -2.55
N ARG A 20 9.59 -4.22 -2.93
CA ARG A 20 10.72 -3.32 -2.67
C ARG A 20 10.67 -2.69 -1.28
N LEU A 21 9.52 -2.64 -0.62
CA LEU A 21 9.35 -2.04 0.70
C LEU A 21 8.38 -2.91 1.50
N ASN A 22 8.67 -3.17 2.77
CA ASN A 22 7.64 -3.68 3.67
C ASN A 22 6.66 -2.57 4.11
N ALA A 23 5.60 -2.93 4.83
CA ALA A 23 4.55 -1.99 5.24
C ALA A 23 5.09 -0.82 6.11
N VAL A 24 6.03 -1.08 7.00
CA VAL A 24 6.64 -0.07 7.89
C VAL A 24 7.55 0.86 7.09
N GLU A 25 8.32 0.30 6.15
CA GLU A 25 9.15 1.06 5.22
C GLU A 25 8.31 1.98 4.33
N ALA A 26 7.23 1.46 3.73
CA ALA A 26 6.29 2.24 2.93
C ALA A 26 5.62 3.36 3.74
N ARG A 27 5.24 3.08 5.01
CA ARG A 27 4.73 4.08 5.94
C ARG A 27 5.70 5.24 6.14
N ILE A 28 6.96 4.94 6.47
CA ILE A 28 7.98 5.95 6.74
C ILE A 28 8.25 6.81 5.49
N ILE A 29 8.40 6.18 4.32
CA ILE A 29 8.62 6.90 3.06
C ILE A 29 7.41 7.76 2.70
N GLY A 30 6.19 7.23 2.80
CA GLY A 30 4.97 8.00 2.60
C GLY A 30 4.88 9.22 3.51
N CYS A 31 5.22 9.07 4.79
CA CYS A 31 5.23 10.18 5.75
C CYS A 31 6.28 11.25 5.40
N LEU A 32 7.48 10.85 4.98
CA LEU A 32 8.51 11.80 4.55
C LEU A 32 8.06 12.59 3.33
N ILE A 33 7.46 11.94 2.32
CA ILE A 33 6.93 12.61 1.12
C ILE A 33 5.79 13.57 1.48
N GLU A 34 4.85 13.12 2.30
CA GLU A 34 3.74 13.95 2.78
C GLU A 34 4.25 15.22 3.47
N LYS A 35 5.24 15.07 4.37
CA LYS A 35 5.75 16.19 5.16
C LYS A 35 6.70 17.11 4.39
N GLU A 36 7.45 16.61 3.41
CA GLU A 36 8.17 17.47 2.46
C GLU A 36 7.19 18.42 1.75
N ALA A 37 6.05 17.91 1.30
CA ALA A 37 5.10 18.69 0.53
C ALA A 37 4.20 19.61 1.37
N THR A 38 3.77 19.16 2.55
CA THR A 38 2.75 19.85 3.37
C THR A 38 3.33 20.70 4.50
N THR A 39 4.55 20.41 4.95
CA THR A 39 5.20 21.09 6.08
C THR A 39 6.69 21.31 5.80
N PRO A 40 7.04 22.10 4.76
CA PRO A 40 8.43 22.27 4.32
C PRO A 40 9.32 22.98 5.34
N ASP A 41 8.73 23.74 6.26
CA ASP A 41 9.40 24.46 7.35
C ASP A 41 10.03 23.53 8.40
N VAL A 42 9.44 22.34 8.60
CA VAL A 42 9.96 21.32 9.52
C VAL A 42 10.73 20.20 8.82
N TYR A 43 10.77 20.19 7.48
CA TYR A 43 11.48 19.19 6.70
C TYR A 43 12.96 19.60 6.45
N PRO A 44 13.93 18.65 6.45
CA PRO A 44 13.82 17.21 6.70
C PRO A 44 13.42 16.87 8.14
N LEU A 45 12.92 15.68 8.41
CA LEU A 45 12.35 15.34 9.72
C LEU A 45 13.38 14.74 10.68
N THR A 46 13.26 15.03 11.97
CA THR A 46 13.97 14.25 13.01
C THR A 46 13.32 12.88 13.19
N LEU A 47 14.04 11.93 13.80
CA LEU A 47 13.49 10.60 14.12
C LEU A 47 12.14 10.68 14.88
N ASN A 48 12.05 11.55 15.89
CA ASN A 48 10.81 11.73 16.65
C ASN A 48 9.64 12.27 15.79
N ALA A 49 9.92 13.21 14.88
CA ALA A 49 8.91 13.75 13.98
C ALA A 49 8.41 12.68 13.00
N ILE A 50 9.27 11.75 12.56
CA ILE A 50 8.89 10.62 11.71
C ILE A 50 7.96 9.67 12.48
N VAL A 51 8.29 9.32 13.73
CA VAL A 51 7.44 8.48 14.59
C VAL A 51 6.04 9.10 14.73
N VAL A 52 5.97 10.40 15.07
CA VAL A 52 4.70 11.12 15.18
C VAL A 52 3.92 11.09 13.86
N ALA A 53 4.59 11.28 12.73
CA ALA A 53 3.94 11.23 11.41
C ALA A 53 3.43 9.82 11.05
N CYS A 54 4.16 8.77 11.40
CA CYS A 54 3.76 7.38 11.12
C CYS A 54 2.51 6.95 11.91
N ASN A 55 2.37 7.48 13.13
CA ASN A 55 1.32 7.11 14.10
C ASN A 55 0.14 8.10 14.11
N GLN A 56 0.00 8.95 13.09
CA GLN A 56 -1.16 9.85 12.98
C GLN A 56 -2.46 9.04 12.87
N LYS A 57 -3.52 9.50 13.57
CA LYS A 57 -4.85 8.88 13.51
C LYS A 57 -5.61 9.19 12.22
N THR A 58 -5.21 10.26 11.53
CA THR A 58 -5.82 10.69 10.27
C THR A 58 -4.86 10.43 9.13
N ALA A 59 -5.40 10.20 7.94
CA ALA A 59 -4.63 9.96 6.73
C ALA A 59 -3.70 8.72 6.79
N ARG A 60 -4.03 7.73 7.63
CA ARG A 60 -3.28 6.48 7.78
C ARG A 60 -4.24 5.30 7.78
N GLU A 61 -4.11 4.43 6.79
CA GLU A 61 -4.87 3.19 6.71
C GLU A 61 -3.89 2.05 6.38
N PRO A 62 -3.65 1.11 7.30
CA PRO A 62 -4.12 1.06 8.69
C PRO A 62 -3.41 2.08 9.60
N THR A 63 -4.03 2.47 10.70
CA THR A 63 -3.32 3.20 11.77
C THR A 63 -2.26 2.29 12.39
N MET A 64 -1.07 2.83 12.68
CA MET A 64 0.05 2.09 13.30
C MET A 64 0.44 2.72 14.65
N GLN A 65 1.17 1.96 15.45
CA GLN A 65 1.80 2.41 16.70
C GLN A 65 3.26 1.96 16.70
N LEU A 66 4.07 2.63 15.88
CA LEU A 66 5.50 2.32 15.75
C LEU A 66 6.30 2.95 16.88
N GLU A 67 7.27 2.21 17.39
CA GLU A 67 8.19 2.71 18.40
C GLU A 67 9.39 3.42 17.79
N GLN A 68 10.03 4.31 18.55
CA GLN A 68 11.21 5.05 18.08
C GLN A 68 12.35 4.14 17.65
N GLY A 69 12.61 3.06 18.40
CA GLY A 69 13.64 2.07 18.07
C GLY A 69 13.36 1.33 16.76
N GLU A 70 12.09 0.98 16.52
CA GLU A 70 11.66 0.34 15.28
C GLU A 70 11.88 1.25 14.07
N VAL A 71 11.41 2.50 14.14
CA VAL A 71 11.59 3.49 13.06
C VAL A 71 13.07 3.76 12.79
N GLY A 72 13.88 3.92 13.84
CA GLY A 72 15.33 4.12 13.70
C GLY A 72 16.03 2.93 13.03
N ASN A 73 15.64 1.70 13.37
CA ASN A 73 16.15 0.49 12.72
C ASN A 73 15.78 0.44 11.23
N VAL A 74 14.56 0.85 10.88
CA VAL A 74 14.09 0.87 9.49
C VAL A 74 14.85 1.93 8.68
N LEU A 75 15.04 3.14 9.22
CA LEU A 75 15.79 4.20 8.55
C LEU A 75 17.23 3.79 8.23
N ARG A 76 17.91 3.11 9.16
CA ARG A 76 19.26 2.56 8.93
C ARG A 76 19.32 1.50 7.83
N ARG A 77 18.22 0.80 7.56
CA ARG A 77 18.13 -0.14 6.42
C ARG A 77 17.76 0.56 5.11
N LEU A 78 16.93 1.60 5.16
CA LEU A 78 16.50 2.36 3.98
C LEU A 78 17.61 3.23 3.39
N GLU A 79 18.51 3.74 4.22
CA GLU A 79 19.59 4.63 3.80
C GLU A 79 20.59 3.99 2.82
N PRO A 80 21.20 2.82 3.10
CA PRO A 80 22.10 2.16 2.14
C PRO A 80 21.38 1.71 0.86
N ARG A 81 20.06 1.52 0.94
CA ARG A 81 19.18 1.21 -0.22
C ARG A 81 18.81 2.47 -1.01
N GLY A 82 19.25 3.66 -0.58
CA GLY A 82 19.08 4.92 -1.28
C GLY A 82 17.70 5.56 -1.16
N TRP A 83 16.80 5.03 -0.32
CA TRP A 83 15.44 5.55 -0.16
C TRP A 83 15.35 6.81 0.72
N VAL A 84 16.28 6.95 1.65
CA VAL A 84 16.40 8.11 2.55
C VAL A 84 17.83 8.63 2.55
N LYS A 85 18.01 9.86 3.00
CA LYS A 85 19.30 10.48 3.28
C LYS A 85 19.28 11.05 4.68
N SER A 86 20.22 10.65 5.52
CA SER A 86 20.48 11.35 6.78
C SER A 86 21.33 12.60 6.53
N GLN A 87 21.07 13.64 7.31
CA GLN A 87 21.92 14.81 7.41
C GLN A 87 21.99 15.26 8.86
N HIS A 88 23.21 15.57 9.29
CA HIS A 88 23.45 16.12 10.62
C HIS A 88 23.30 17.63 10.55
N THR A 89 22.35 18.18 11.31
CA THR A 89 22.22 19.63 11.48
C THR A 89 22.30 19.97 12.96
N GLY A 90 23.39 20.66 13.33
CA GLY A 90 23.74 20.89 14.72
C GLY A 90 23.91 19.57 15.49
N ARG A 91 23.05 19.35 16.49
CA ARG A 91 23.07 18.15 17.35
C ARG A 91 22.04 17.08 16.96
N SER A 92 21.27 17.30 15.90
CA SER A 92 20.16 16.44 15.53
C SER A 92 20.37 15.84 14.15
N GLU A 93 20.19 14.53 14.05
CA GLU A 93 20.08 13.82 12.78
C GLU A 93 18.68 14.04 12.19
N ARG A 94 18.62 14.36 10.90
CA ARG A 94 17.38 14.59 10.15
C ARG A 94 17.40 13.79 8.86
N TYR A 95 16.23 13.36 8.42
CA TYR A 95 16.06 12.46 7.30
C TYR A 95 15.18 13.11 6.22
N SER A 96 15.64 13.03 4.97
CA SER A 96 14.86 13.31 3.77
C SER A 96 14.61 12.03 2.99
N HIS A 97 13.48 11.96 2.26
CA HIS A 97 13.30 10.89 1.30
C HIS A 97 14.07 11.18 0.01
N ARG A 98 14.32 10.12 -0.76
CA ARG A 98 14.89 10.19 -2.10
C ARG A 98 14.00 9.51 -3.14
N ALA A 99 12.77 9.15 -2.79
CA ALA A 99 11.85 8.41 -3.64
C ALA A 99 11.69 9.01 -5.04
N GLY A 100 11.51 10.34 -5.15
CA GLY A 100 11.39 11.01 -6.45
C GLY A 100 12.61 10.81 -7.35
N THR A 101 13.82 10.99 -6.84
CA THR A 101 15.05 10.77 -7.61
C THR A 101 15.33 9.28 -7.83
N LEU A 102 15.07 8.44 -6.84
CA LEU A 102 15.34 7.00 -6.90
C LEU A 102 14.46 6.28 -7.94
N LEU A 103 13.22 6.74 -8.10
CA LEU A 103 12.24 6.15 -9.01
C LEU A 103 12.04 6.97 -10.29
N ASP A 104 12.82 8.04 -10.48
CA ASP A 104 12.69 9.00 -11.59
C ASP A 104 11.26 9.53 -11.78
N LEU A 105 10.69 10.07 -10.70
CA LEU A 105 9.31 10.54 -10.63
C LEU A 105 9.22 12.05 -10.49
N THR A 106 8.21 12.59 -11.15
CA THR A 106 7.76 13.98 -10.93
C THR A 106 7.14 14.15 -9.54
N ARG A 107 7.02 15.40 -9.07
CA ARG A 107 6.35 15.70 -7.80
C ARG A 107 4.90 15.21 -7.74
N PRO A 108 4.04 15.40 -8.77
CA PRO A 108 2.69 14.85 -8.77
C PRO A 108 2.64 13.32 -8.65
N GLN A 109 3.49 12.60 -9.40
CA GLN A 109 3.58 11.15 -9.32
C GLN A 109 4.04 10.66 -7.95
N THR A 110 5.05 11.32 -7.37
CA THR A 110 5.56 11.02 -6.02
C THR A 110 4.48 11.23 -4.96
N ALA A 111 3.65 12.27 -5.10
CA ALA A 111 2.53 12.54 -4.21
C ALA A 111 1.45 11.45 -4.27
N LEU A 112 1.06 11.01 -5.47
CA LEU A 112 0.08 9.92 -5.63
C LEU A 112 0.60 8.61 -5.02
N LEU A 113 1.87 8.29 -5.26
CA LEU A 113 2.48 7.10 -4.68
C LEU A 113 2.48 7.14 -3.16
N ALA A 114 2.77 8.30 -2.55
CA ALA A 114 2.68 8.48 -1.10
C ALA A 114 1.27 8.29 -0.56
N LEU A 115 0.24 8.82 -1.24
CA LEU A 115 -1.15 8.59 -0.84
C LEU A 115 -1.50 7.11 -0.85
N LEU A 116 -1.10 6.38 -1.89
CA LEU A 116 -1.32 4.93 -1.99
C LEU A 116 -0.57 4.16 -0.89
N MET A 117 0.66 4.54 -0.54
CA MET A 117 1.41 3.93 0.57
C MET A 117 0.80 4.21 1.94
N LEU A 118 0.20 5.40 2.12
CA LEU A 118 -0.34 5.83 3.42
C LEU A 118 -1.76 5.34 3.67
N ARG A 119 -2.55 5.13 2.61
CA ARG A 119 -3.98 4.80 2.71
C ARG A 119 -4.44 3.61 1.86
N GLY A 120 -3.51 2.88 1.26
CA GLY A 120 -3.83 1.73 0.42
C GLY A 120 -4.60 2.11 -0.87
N PRO A 121 -5.33 1.14 -1.45
CA PRO A 121 -5.99 1.30 -2.74
C PRO A 121 -7.10 2.35 -2.75
N GLN A 122 -7.03 3.31 -3.68
CA GLN A 122 -7.91 4.48 -3.73
C GLN A 122 -8.48 4.73 -5.13
N THR A 123 -9.66 5.35 -5.20
CA THR A 123 -10.27 5.80 -6.46
C THR A 123 -9.60 7.06 -6.99
N LEU A 124 -9.84 7.40 -8.26
CA LEU A 124 -9.30 8.62 -8.86
C LEU A 124 -9.79 9.90 -8.14
N HIS A 125 -11.06 9.95 -7.75
CA HIS A 125 -11.63 11.10 -7.04
C HIS A 125 -11.07 11.25 -5.63
N GLU A 126 -10.88 10.13 -4.92
CA GLU A 126 -10.20 10.12 -3.62
C GLU A 126 -8.78 10.67 -3.74
N LEU A 127 -8.02 10.20 -4.74
CA LEU A 127 -6.65 10.66 -4.98
C LEU A 127 -6.60 12.14 -5.35
N LEU A 128 -7.51 12.62 -6.20
CA LEU A 128 -7.60 14.04 -6.56
C LEU A 128 -7.77 14.90 -5.30
N SER A 129 -8.82 14.64 -4.52
CA SER A 129 -9.13 15.43 -3.31
C SER A 129 -8.02 15.35 -2.26
N ARG A 130 -7.43 14.16 -2.04
CA ARG A 130 -6.41 13.96 -1.01
C ARG A 130 -5.04 14.51 -1.40
N SER A 131 -4.79 14.70 -2.71
CA SER A 131 -3.51 15.20 -3.22
C SER A 131 -3.36 16.72 -3.18
N GLU A 132 -4.43 17.49 -2.99
CA GLU A 132 -4.46 18.96 -3.11
C GLU A 132 -3.33 19.69 -2.37
N ARG A 133 -3.01 19.23 -1.15
CA ARG A 133 -1.95 19.84 -0.32
C ARG A 133 -0.55 19.37 -0.65
N MET A 134 -0.40 18.32 -1.46
CA MET A 134 0.88 17.70 -1.81
C MET A 134 1.33 18.07 -3.22
N ALA A 135 0.41 18.02 -4.18
CA ALA A 135 0.63 18.37 -5.58
C ALA A 135 -0.68 18.87 -6.21
N LYS A 136 -0.57 19.82 -7.14
CA LYS A 136 -1.73 20.36 -7.85
C LYS A 136 -2.08 19.47 -9.05
N PHE A 137 -3.35 19.09 -9.14
CA PHE A 137 -3.99 18.51 -10.32
C PHE A 137 -5.20 19.37 -10.65
N ASP A 138 -5.45 19.66 -11.92
CA ASP A 138 -6.58 20.53 -12.31
C ASP A 138 -7.87 19.70 -12.43
N ASN A 139 -7.78 18.41 -12.79
CA ASN A 139 -8.92 17.52 -12.93
C ASN A 139 -8.56 16.05 -12.69
N VAL A 140 -9.58 15.17 -12.67
CA VAL A 140 -9.44 13.72 -12.48
C VAL A 140 -8.61 13.06 -13.60
N GLY A 141 -8.69 13.59 -14.83
CA GLY A 141 -7.92 13.11 -15.97
C GLY A 141 -6.40 13.32 -15.79
N ASP A 142 -5.98 14.41 -15.14
CA ASP A 142 -4.55 14.63 -14.83
C ASP A 142 -4.02 13.59 -13.84
N VAL A 143 -4.85 13.21 -12.85
CA VAL A 143 -4.54 12.15 -11.88
C VAL A 143 -4.45 10.81 -12.59
N GLN A 144 -5.42 10.49 -13.45
CA GLN A 144 -5.41 9.27 -14.24
C GLN A 144 -4.16 9.20 -15.13
N TYR A 145 -3.84 10.26 -15.86
CA TYR A 145 -2.64 10.32 -16.69
C TYR A 145 -1.38 10.07 -15.86
N ALA A 146 -1.24 10.69 -14.69
CA ALA A 146 -0.08 10.47 -13.83
C ALA A 146 0.02 9.00 -13.34
N LEU A 147 -1.10 8.35 -13.02
CA LEU A 147 -1.15 6.93 -12.63
C LEU A 147 -0.83 6.00 -13.80
N GLU A 148 -1.32 6.28 -14.99
CA GLU A 148 -0.98 5.51 -16.20
C GLU A 148 0.52 5.57 -16.48
N ARG A 149 1.14 6.74 -16.31
CA ARG A 149 2.61 6.88 -16.43
C ARG A 149 3.35 6.08 -15.35
N LEU A 150 2.81 5.99 -14.14
CA LEU A 150 3.37 5.13 -13.07
C LEU A 150 3.18 3.63 -13.37
N ALA A 151 2.09 3.24 -14.02
CA ALA A 151 1.81 1.87 -14.42
C ALA A 151 2.67 1.43 -15.61
N GLN A 152 3.10 2.37 -16.45
CA GLN A 152 3.99 2.12 -17.60
C GLN A 152 5.48 2.04 -17.24
N GLN A 153 5.86 2.33 -15.99
CA GLN A 153 7.25 2.17 -15.53
C GLN A 153 7.69 0.70 -15.64
N SER A 154 9.01 0.49 -15.77
CA SER A 154 9.60 -0.85 -15.78
C SER A 154 10.54 -1.01 -14.58
N PRO A 155 10.14 -1.75 -13.52
CA PRO A 155 8.85 -2.40 -13.33
C PRO A 155 7.72 -1.41 -12.97
N PRO A 156 6.45 -1.83 -13.11
CA PRO A 156 5.30 -0.97 -12.82
C PRO A 156 5.26 -0.59 -11.34
N LEU A 157 4.89 0.66 -11.04
CA LEU A 157 4.84 1.18 -9.67
C LEU A 157 3.42 1.20 -9.09
N VAL A 158 2.41 1.21 -9.94
CA VAL A 158 0.99 1.16 -9.58
C VAL A 158 0.23 0.23 -10.52
N ARG A 159 -0.93 -0.24 -10.08
CA ARG A 159 -1.84 -1.08 -10.87
C ARG A 159 -3.29 -0.67 -10.65
N LEU A 160 -4.08 -0.71 -11.71
CA LEU A 160 -5.53 -0.64 -11.65
C LEU A 160 -6.06 -2.01 -11.19
N LEU A 161 -6.73 -2.04 -10.04
CA LEU A 161 -7.27 -3.26 -9.43
C LEU A 161 -8.68 -3.62 -9.95
N GLY A 162 -9.27 -2.73 -10.76
CA GLY A 162 -10.66 -2.81 -11.19
C GLY A 162 -11.64 -2.60 -10.03
N ARG A 163 -12.93 -2.81 -10.33
CA ARG A 163 -14.01 -2.83 -9.34
C ARG A 163 -14.14 -4.21 -8.70
N GLN A 164 -14.31 -4.26 -7.38
CA GLN A 164 -14.78 -5.46 -6.69
C GLN A 164 -16.32 -5.47 -6.65
N SER A 165 -16.90 -6.65 -6.39
CA SER A 165 -18.34 -6.82 -6.27
C SER A 165 -18.92 -5.86 -5.22
N GLY A 166 -19.95 -5.10 -5.60
CA GLY A 166 -20.59 -4.09 -4.74
C GLY A 166 -20.00 -2.68 -4.82
N GLN A 167 -18.91 -2.48 -5.57
CA GLN A 167 -18.28 -1.16 -5.73
C GLN A 167 -18.50 -0.60 -7.14
N ARG A 168 -18.71 0.72 -7.21
CA ARG A 168 -19.02 1.44 -8.46
C ARG A 168 -17.80 1.98 -9.19
N GLU A 169 -16.67 2.17 -8.51
CA GLU A 169 -15.47 2.82 -9.04
C GLU A 169 -14.24 1.90 -8.98
N ASP A 170 -13.36 2.03 -9.98
CA ASP A 170 -12.08 1.32 -10.00
C ASP A 170 -11.08 1.97 -9.04
N ARG A 171 -10.18 1.15 -8.48
CA ARG A 171 -9.14 1.60 -7.54
C ARG A 171 -7.74 1.33 -8.08
N TYR A 172 -6.82 2.21 -7.71
CA TYR A 172 -5.39 2.04 -7.96
C TYR A 172 -4.68 1.63 -6.67
N GLY A 173 -3.72 0.71 -6.76
CA GLY A 173 -2.83 0.31 -5.67
C GLY A 173 -1.36 0.40 -6.09
N HIS A 174 -0.46 0.64 -5.13
CA HIS A 174 0.98 0.68 -5.41
C HIS A 174 1.62 -0.72 -5.33
N LEU A 175 2.61 -0.98 -6.18
CA LEU A 175 3.30 -2.28 -6.26
C LEU A 175 4.61 -2.33 -5.46
N LEU A 176 5.02 -1.21 -4.84
CA LEU A 176 6.27 -1.15 -4.06
C LEU A 176 6.31 -2.12 -2.88
N SER A 177 5.17 -2.59 -2.36
CA SER A 177 5.08 -3.55 -1.26
C SER A 177 4.56 -4.92 -1.68
N GLY A 178 4.67 -5.24 -2.98
CA GLY A 178 4.07 -6.44 -3.56
C GLY A 178 2.66 -6.16 -4.08
N GLU A 179 1.87 -7.22 -4.26
CA GLU A 179 0.51 -7.10 -4.78
C GLU A 179 -0.39 -6.33 -3.78
N PRO A 180 -1.14 -5.31 -4.21
CA PRO A 180 -1.97 -4.52 -3.30
C PRO A 180 -3.12 -5.38 -2.79
N VAL A 181 -3.15 -5.62 -1.49
CA VAL A 181 -4.27 -6.33 -0.87
C VAL A 181 -5.41 -5.33 -0.68
N TRP A 182 -6.49 -5.53 -1.43
CA TRP A 182 -7.74 -4.84 -1.22
C TRP A 182 -8.80 -5.83 -0.77
N HIS A 183 -9.17 -5.76 0.50
CA HIS A 183 -10.38 -6.41 0.99
C HIS A 183 -11.51 -5.39 0.87
N ALA A 184 -12.49 -5.61 -0.01
CA ALA A 184 -13.76 -4.90 0.07
C ALA A 184 -14.32 -5.12 1.49
N SER A 185 -14.21 -4.09 2.33
CA SER A 185 -15.05 -4.01 3.51
C SER A 185 -16.49 -4.04 2.99
N SER A 186 -17.23 -5.10 3.31
CA SER A 186 -18.66 -5.24 3.02
C SER A 186 -19.51 -4.28 3.88
N GLY A 187 -19.19 -2.99 3.86
CA GLY A 187 -19.80 -2.00 4.73
C GLY A 187 -19.38 -0.59 4.34
N ASP A 188 -20.11 -0.02 3.37
CA ASP A 188 -20.82 1.25 3.48
C ASP A 188 -21.47 1.53 2.12
N GLY A 189 -22.74 1.14 1.98
CA GLY A 189 -23.51 1.31 0.75
C GLY A 189 -24.81 0.50 0.78
N ASP A 190 -25.93 1.21 1.00
CA ASP A 190 -27.34 0.78 0.98
C ASP A 190 -27.87 -0.04 2.16
N GLU A 191 -28.31 0.70 3.18
CA GLU A 191 -29.62 0.45 3.82
C GLU A 191 -30.77 0.59 2.79
N ASP A 192 -30.84 -0.28 1.78
CA ASP A 192 -32.09 -0.55 1.08
C ASP A 192 -31.98 -1.78 0.17
N SER A 193 -32.05 -2.96 0.79
CA SER A 193 -32.52 -4.19 0.12
C SER A 193 -32.87 -5.24 1.18
N ARG A 194 -34.12 -5.20 1.64
CA ARG A 194 -34.78 -6.35 2.26
C ARG A 194 -34.78 -7.52 1.28
N GLY A 195 -33.89 -8.50 1.48
CA GLY A 195 -34.00 -9.82 0.84
C GLY A 195 -32.67 -10.54 0.64
N GLY A 196 -32.26 -11.37 1.61
CA GLY A 196 -31.14 -12.30 1.41
C GLY A 196 -30.52 -12.90 2.67
N GLY A 197 -31.30 -13.59 3.50
CA GLY A 197 -30.85 -14.26 4.74
C GLY A 197 -29.92 -15.47 4.55
N GLY A 198 -29.08 -15.51 3.51
CA GLY A 198 -28.18 -16.63 3.21
C GLY A 198 -26.71 -16.41 3.61
N GLY A 199 -26.23 -15.17 3.66
CA GLY A 199 -24.81 -14.87 3.91
C GLY A 199 -24.35 -15.16 5.34
N GLY A 200 -25.22 -14.90 6.32
CA GLY A 200 -24.92 -15.18 7.74
C GLY A 200 -24.84 -16.67 8.06
N SER A 201 -25.68 -17.50 7.43
CA SER A 201 -25.67 -18.96 7.62
C SER A 201 -24.42 -19.59 7.06
N ALA A 202 -24.02 -19.21 5.84
CA ALA A 202 -22.83 -19.75 5.18
C ALA A 202 -21.53 -19.37 5.92
N LEU A 203 -21.48 -18.17 6.51
CA LEU A 203 -20.34 -17.75 7.33
C LEU A 203 -20.31 -18.51 8.66
N ALA A 204 -21.46 -18.67 9.32
CA ALA A 204 -21.58 -19.43 10.56
C ALA A 204 -21.19 -20.91 10.39
N GLU A 205 -21.62 -21.54 9.29
CA GLU A 205 -21.24 -22.92 8.94
C GLU A 205 -19.73 -23.05 8.71
N ARG A 206 -19.12 -22.07 8.04
CA ARG A 206 -17.68 -22.06 7.77
C ARG A 206 -16.86 -21.83 9.04
N VAL A 207 -17.33 -20.98 9.95
CA VAL A 207 -16.71 -20.77 11.26
C VAL A 207 -16.78 -22.06 12.09
N ALA A 208 -17.95 -22.70 12.17
CA ALA A 208 -18.12 -23.96 12.89
C ALA A 208 -17.22 -25.08 12.33
N ALA A 209 -17.08 -25.17 11.01
CA ALA A 209 -16.19 -26.14 10.38
C ALA A 209 -14.70 -25.88 10.68
N LEU A 210 -14.30 -24.60 10.75
CA LEU A 210 -12.93 -24.23 11.10
C LEU A 210 -12.63 -24.47 12.58
N GLU A 211 -13.57 -24.16 13.47
CA GLU A 211 -13.44 -24.44 14.91
C GLU A 211 -13.30 -25.94 15.18
N ALA A 212 -14.09 -26.78 14.49
CA ALA A 212 -13.95 -28.24 14.59
C ALA A 212 -12.58 -28.73 14.09
N ARG A 213 -12.05 -28.11 13.03
CA ARG A 213 -10.74 -28.47 12.47
C ARG A 213 -9.60 -28.05 13.40
N ILE A 214 -9.72 -26.91 14.07
CA ILE A 214 -8.77 -26.45 15.08
C ILE A 214 -8.78 -27.40 16.28
N ALA A 215 -9.95 -27.76 16.80
CA ALA A 215 -10.06 -28.70 17.91
C ALA A 215 -9.47 -30.09 17.58
N GLU A 216 -9.65 -30.58 16.35
CA GLU A 216 -9.04 -31.83 15.89
C GLU A 216 -7.50 -31.73 15.80
N LEU A 217 -6.99 -30.59 15.33
CA LEU A 217 -5.54 -30.35 15.23
C LEU A 217 -4.89 -30.17 16.59
N GLU A 218 -5.53 -29.47 17.52
CA GLU A 218 -5.09 -29.32 18.91
C GLU A 218 -5.03 -30.69 19.61
N ALA A 219 -6.08 -31.51 19.49
CA ALA A 219 -6.08 -32.86 20.06
C ALA A 219 -4.98 -33.76 19.46
N ARG A 220 -4.67 -33.60 18.17
CA ARG A 220 -3.55 -34.31 17.53
C ARG A 220 -2.18 -33.85 18.00
N LEU A 221 -2.02 -32.57 18.30
CA LEU A 221 -0.77 -32.01 18.83
C LEU A 221 -0.56 -32.46 20.28
N ASP A 222 -1.61 -32.42 21.10
CA ASP A 222 -1.58 -32.91 22.48
C ASP A 222 -1.25 -34.42 22.54
N ALA A 223 -1.84 -35.22 21.65
CA ALA A 223 -1.57 -36.65 21.54
C ALA A 223 -0.16 -36.96 20.97
N ALA A 224 0.44 -36.03 20.23
CA ALA A 224 1.79 -36.16 19.68
C ALA A 224 2.89 -35.70 20.64
N GLY A 225 2.54 -35.17 21.82
CA GLY A 225 3.49 -34.85 22.89
C GLY A 225 4.42 -33.67 22.59
N ALA A 226 3.85 -32.53 22.20
CA ALA A 226 4.53 -31.23 22.26
C ALA A 226 4.12 -30.48 23.53
#